data_AF-A0A1Q7CXJ6-F1
#
_entry.id   AF-A0A1Q7CXJ6-F1
#
_cell.length_a   1.000
_cell.length_b   1.000
_cell.length_c   1.000
_cell.angle_alpha   90.00
_cell.angle_beta   90.00
_cell.angle_gamma   90.00
#
_symmetry.space_group_name_H-M   'P 1'
#
loop_
_entity.id
_entity.type
_entity.pdbx_description
1 polymer ?
#
loop_
_entity_poly.entity_id
_entity_poly.type
_entity_poly.pdbx_seq_one_letter_code
_entity_poly.pdbx_strand_id
1 'polypeptide(L)'
;MVGIFAALAIWLVEYKSVNQEVLVSGAMANKNKTINVIVVPYFDPKDPQWDVIYQVAERYPSTIKYAIINPCSGPCGSTLSYDWENIISVLKSKKIKTLGYIFDSSESFSNIDYYMKASTPTDGIFFDNEGSQDNLNKFRQFANYVHALGGIVYINPGYNYPQVDNYIKSGAVDVANIHEIEYDKSHHILTNEQLPAEKLSVILGNVTSTPRMVEKLREVASKGVGTIYIYSNSYNSLPPFFTEEIKQASMTTIEN
;
A
#
# COMPACT_ATOMS: atom_id res chain seq x y z
N MET A 1 -24.57 -84.42 -8.89
CA MET A 1 -23.92 -83.26 -9.54
C MET A 1 -24.86 -82.08 -9.42
N VAL A 2 -24.36 -80.97 -8.85
CA VAL A 2 -24.74 -79.55 -9.02
C VAL A 2 -26.25 -79.26 -9.14
N GLY A 3 -26.94 -78.58 -8.22
CA GLY A 3 -26.55 -77.43 -7.41
C GLY A 3 -27.27 -76.17 -7.90
N ILE A 4 -27.85 -75.43 -6.94
CA ILE A 4 -28.18 -73.98 -6.95
C ILE A 4 -29.69 -73.64 -6.95
N PHE A 5 -30.11 -73.20 -5.76
CA PHE A 5 -31.26 -72.37 -5.42
C PHE A 5 -31.11 -70.96 -6.00
N ALA A 6 -32.21 -70.36 -6.48
CA ALA A 6 -32.29 -68.90 -6.67
C ALA A 6 -33.53 -68.37 -5.94
N ALA A 7 -33.27 -67.57 -4.91
CA ALA A 7 -34.25 -66.89 -4.09
C ALA A 7 -34.60 -65.51 -4.66
N LEU A 8 -35.88 -65.16 -4.54
CA LEU A 8 -36.48 -63.85 -4.77
C LEU A 8 -35.88 -62.81 -3.80
N ALA A 9 -35.49 -61.64 -4.29
CA ALA A 9 -35.28 -60.46 -3.45
C ALA A 9 -35.87 -59.22 -4.12
N ILE A 10 -36.91 -58.70 -3.48
CA ILE A 10 -37.62 -57.46 -3.77
C ILE A 10 -36.74 -56.28 -3.32
N TRP A 11 -36.45 -55.34 -4.21
CA TRP A 11 -35.76 -54.10 -3.86
C TRP A 11 -36.75 -53.10 -3.25
N LEU A 12 -36.52 -52.75 -1.98
CA LEU A 12 -37.11 -51.60 -1.30
C LEU A 12 -36.27 -50.36 -1.64
N VAL A 13 -36.92 -49.33 -2.22
CA VAL A 13 -36.33 -48.01 -2.40
C VAL A 13 -36.64 -47.18 -1.16
N GLU A 14 -35.62 -46.88 -0.36
CA GLU A 14 -35.73 -45.91 0.75
C GLU A 14 -35.82 -44.48 0.20
N TYR A 15 -36.94 -43.83 0.46
CA TYR A 15 -37.15 -42.39 0.24
C TYR A 15 -36.52 -41.63 1.42
N LYS A 16 -35.35 -41.01 1.23
CA LYS A 16 -34.81 -40.02 2.17
C LYS A 16 -35.31 -38.63 1.81
N SER A 17 -36.05 -38.01 2.73
CA SER A 17 -36.52 -36.63 2.65
C SER A 17 -35.34 -35.65 2.60
N VAL A 18 -35.25 -34.86 1.54
CA VAL A 18 -34.32 -33.75 1.42
C VAL A 18 -34.86 -32.59 2.26
N ASN A 19 -34.24 -32.34 3.42
CA ASN A 19 -34.42 -31.09 4.14
C ASN A 19 -33.75 -29.97 3.35
N GLN A 20 -34.55 -29.06 2.82
CA GLN A 20 -34.12 -27.89 2.09
C GLN A 20 -33.65 -26.84 3.11
N GLU A 21 -32.37 -26.87 3.47
CA GLU A 21 -31.72 -25.75 4.17
C GLU A 21 -31.71 -24.55 3.21
N VAL A 22 -32.49 -23.53 3.58
CA VAL A 22 -32.46 -22.21 2.95
C VAL A 22 -31.09 -21.59 3.25
N LEU A 23 -30.17 -21.72 2.30
CA LEU A 23 -28.92 -20.96 2.28
C LEU A 23 -29.26 -19.47 2.09
N VAL A 24 -29.41 -18.74 3.20
CA VAL A 24 -29.30 -17.29 3.21
C VAL A 24 -27.81 -16.95 3.02
N SER A 25 -27.30 -17.09 1.79
CA SER A 25 -25.99 -16.55 1.40
C SER A 25 -26.12 -15.06 1.16
N GLY A 26 -26.06 -14.28 2.24
CA GLY A 26 -26.28 -12.84 2.18
C GLY A 26 -25.61 -12.05 3.30
N ALA A 27 -24.57 -12.60 3.93
CA ALA A 27 -23.63 -11.82 4.72
C ALA A 27 -22.26 -12.01 4.07
N MET A 28 -21.90 -11.10 3.15
CA MET A 28 -20.51 -10.97 2.73
C MET A 28 -19.69 -10.80 4.01
N ALA A 29 -18.78 -11.74 4.25
CA ALA A 29 -17.77 -11.58 5.28
C ALA A 29 -17.02 -10.28 4.96
N ASN A 30 -17.39 -9.20 5.65
CA ASN A 30 -16.62 -7.96 5.65
C ASN A 30 -15.30 -8.35 6.32
N LYS A 31 -14.32 -8.77 5.51
CA LYS A 31 -12.98 -9.02 5.98
C LYS A 31 -12.46 -7.63 6.36
N ASN A 32 -12.53 -7.30 7.64
CA ASN A 32 -12.09 -6.00 8.15
C ASN A 32 -10.68 -5.75 7.60
N LYS A 33 -10.56 -4.77 6.69
CA LYS A 33 -9.28 -4.40 6.09
C LYS A 33 -8.47 -3.73 7.20
N THR A 34 -7.23 -4.17 7.40
CA THR A 34 -6.31 -3.50 8.30
C THR A 34 -5.59 -2.37 7.56
N ILE A 35 -5.13 -1.37 8.30
CA ILE A 35 -4.31 -0.30 7.73
C ILE A 35 -2.98 -0.86 7.21
N ASN A 36 -2.55 -0.36 6.05
CA ASN A 36 -1.27 -0.71 5.45
C ASN A 36 -0.21 0.33 5.82
N VAL A 37 1.05 -0.04 5.68
CA VAL A 37 2.18 0.87 5.86
C VAL A 37 2.88 1.15 4.52
N ILE A 38 3.15 2.42 4.25
CA ILE A 38 4.18 2.85 3.29
C ILE A 38 5.44 3.20 4.08
N VAL A 39 6.60 2.73 3.65
CA VAL A 39 7.87 3.14 4.25
C VAL A 39 8.53 4.19 3.37
N VAL A 40 9.01 5.27 3.97
CA VAL A 40 9.72 6.38 3.29
C VAL A 40 11.20 6.41 3.73
N PRO A 41 12.04 5.48 3.26
CA PRO A 41 13.44 5.39 3.67
C PRO A 41 14.34 6.23 2.75
N TYR A 42 14.89 7.32 3.25
CA TYR A 42 15.85 8.17 2.50
C TYR A 42 17.31 7.94 2.92
N PHE A 43 17.56 6.83 3.61
CA PHE A 43 18.92 6.37 3.92
C PHE A 43 19.55 5.56 2.77
N ASP A 44 20.88 5.41 2.83
CA ASP A 44 21.71 4.74 1.82
C ASP A 44 21.29 3.26 1.61
N PRO A 45 21.44 2.68 0.40
CA PRO A 45 21.09 1.27 0.16
C PRO A 45 21.94 0.27 0.96
N LYS A 46 23.07 0.69 1.56
CA LYS A 46 23.89 -0.14 2.45
C LYS A 46 23.60 0.07 3.92
N ASP A 47 22.64 0.93 4.25
CA ASP A 47 22.27 1.18 5.64
C ASP A 47 21.63 -0.09 6.27
N PRO A 48 22.09 -0.53 7.45
CA PRO A 48 21.56 -1.73 8.10
C PRO A 48 20.08 -1.62 8.50
N GLN A 49 19.48 -0.44 8.46
CA GLN A 49 18.05 -0.25 8.69
C GLN A 49 17.18 -0.99 7.67
N TRP A 50 17.70 -1.30 6.47
CA TRP A 50 17.02 -2.19 5.52
C TRP A 50 16.75 -3.58 6.11
N ASP A 51 17.68 -4.14 6.90
CA ASP A 51 17.50 -5.44 7.53
C ASP A 51 16.35 -5.43 8.55
N VAL A 52 16.11 -4.29 9.21
CA VAL A 52 14.97 -4.11 10.11
C VAL A 52 13.65 -4.18 9.33
N ILE A 53 13.58 -3.52 8.17
CA ILE A 53 12.41 -3.60 7.27
C ILE A 53 12.19 -5.05 6.82
N TYR A 54 13.24 -5.77 6.45
CA TYR A 54 13.13 -7.15 6.01
C TYR A 54 12.63 -8.08 7.10
N GLN A 55 13.21 -8.01 8.30
CA GLN A 55 12.83 -8.85 9.43
C GLN A 55 11.39 -8.57 9.88
N VAL A 56 10.97 -7.30 9.92
CA VAL A 56 9.60 -6.98 10.32
C VAL A 56 8.57 -7.41 9.26
N ALA A 57 8.91 -7.33 7.97
CA ALA A 57 8.05 -7.79 6.88
C ALA A 57 7.88 -9.31 6.87
N GLU A 58 8.89 -10.08 7.29
CA GLU A 58 8.75 -11.52 7.52
C GLU A 58 7.81 -11.84 8.68
N ARG A 59 7.91 -11.06 9.76
CA ARG A 59 7.11 -11.25 10.96
C ARG A 59 5.65 -10.84 10.80
N TYR A 60 5.38 -9.80 10.01
CA TYR A 60 4.05 -9.26 9.75
C TYR A 60 3.81 -9.13 8.24
N PRO A 61 3.58 -10.27 7.55
CA PRO A 61 3.49 -10.29 6.10
C PRO A 61 2.30 -9.48 5.60
N SER A 62 2.49 -8.77 4.49
CA SER A 62 1.48 -7.93 3.82
C SER A 62 1.09 -6.63 4.56
N THR A 63 1.67 -6.34 5.72
CA THR A 63 1.39 -5.07 6.43
C THR A 63 2.12 -3.89 5.80
N ILE A 64 3.40 -4.06 5.46
CA ILE A 64 4.11 -3.09 4.62
C ILE A 64 3.66 -3.33 3.19
N LYS A 65 2.95 -2.37 2.62
CA LYS A 65 2.43 -2.44 1.26
C LYS A 65 3.36 -1.77 0.26
N TYR A 66 3.95 -0.65 0.65
CA TYR A 66 4.80 0.16 -0.23
C TYR A 66 6.13 0.49 0.45
N ALA A 67 7.18 0.64 -0.35
CA ALA A 67 8.44 1.25 0.05
C ALA A 67 8.93 2.18 -1.07
N ILE A 68 9.34 3.39 -0.69
CA ILE A 68 9.87 4.39 -1.63
C ILE A 68 11.35 4.10 -1.89
N ILE A 69 11.74 4.16 -3.16
CA ILE A 69 13.12 4.04 -3.65
C ILE A 69 13.58 5.43 -4.07
N ASN A 70 14.54 5.99 -3.33
CA ASN A 70 15.00 7.36 -3.53
C ASN A 70 16.54 7.46 -3.53
N PRO A 71 17.21 7.13 -4.64
CA PRO A 71 18.67 7.12 -4.71
C PRO A 71 19.33 8.49 -4.54
N CYS A 72 18.79 9.54 -5.17
CA CYS A 72 19.39 10.88 -5.24
C CYS A 72 18.34 12.00 -5.22
N SER A 73 17.31 11.92 -4.37
CA SER A 73 16.11 12.78 -4.47
C SER A 73 15.45 12.66 -5.84
N GLY A 74 15.41 11.43 -6.35
CA GLY A 74 15.12 11.10 -7.75
C GLY A 74 16.21 10.23 -8.37
N PRO A 75 16.19 10.12 -9.72
CA PRO A 75 17.25 9.47 -10.48
C PRO A 75 18.61 10.13 -10.28
N CYS A 76 19.69 9.34 -10.18
CA CYS A 76 21.06 9.85 -10.00
C CYS A 76 21.75 10.30 -11.29
N GLY A 77 21.04 10.41 -12.42
CA GLY A 77 21.63 10.73 -13.73
C GLY A 77 22.47 9.60 -14.37
N SER A 78 22.64 8.46 -13.69
CA SER A 78 23.18 7.21 -14.21
C SER A 78 22.09 6.15 -14.29
N THR A 79 22.42 4.89 -14.57
CA THR A 79 21.51 3.77 -14.28
C THR A 79 21.41 3.52 -12.79
N LEU A 80 20.33 2.86 -12.35
CA LEU A 80 20.18 2.44 -10.96
C LEU A 80 21.36 1.54 -10.55
N SER A 81 21.89 1.75 -9.34
CA SER A 81 23.04 0.97 -8.86
C SER A 81 22.62 -0.46 -8.49
N TYR A 82 23.60 -1.39 -8.53
CA TYR A 82 23.38 -2.77 -8.09
C TYR A 82 22.86 -2.86 -6.65
N ASP A 83 23.33 -1.98 -5.76
CA ASP A 83 22.89 -1.95 -4.37
C ASP A 83 21.39 -1.64 -4.28
N TRP A 84 20.90 -0.65 -5.01
CA TRP A 84 19.47 -0.33 -5.09
C TRP A 84 18.65 -1.43 -5.78
N GLU A 85 19.16 -2.01 -6.86
CA GLU A 85 18.51 -3.16 -7.52
C GLU A 85 18.36 -4.35 -6.55
N ASN A 86 19.38 -4.61 -5.72
CA ASN A 86 19.31 -5.63 -4.68
C ASN A 86 18.24 -5.31 -3.62
N ILE A 87 18.17 -4.06 -3.12
CA ILE A 87 17.10 -3.63 -2.20
C ILE A 87 15.71 -3.87 -2.80
N ILE A 88 15.51 -3.46 -4.05
CA ILE A 88 14.23 -3.67 -4.76
C ILE A 88 13.88 -5.17 -4.84
N SER A 89 14.85 -6.00 -5.22
CA SER A 89 14.66 -7.45 -5.33
C SER A 89 14.23 -8.07 -3.99
N VAL A 90 14.91 -7.71 -2.89
CA VAL A 90 14.59 -8.23 -1.55
C VAL A 90 13.19 -7.77 -1.10
N LEU A 91 12.84 -6.49 -1.27
CA LEU A 91 11.52 -5.97 -0.92
C LEU A 91 10.41 -6.71 -1.70
N LYS A 92 10.59 -6.90 -3.01
CA LYS A 92 9.63 -7.62 -3.86
C LYS A 92 9.48 -9.09 -3.44
N SER A 93 10.57 -9.74 -3.02
CA SER A 93 10.50 -11.11 -2.47
C SER A 93 9.61 -11.21 -1.22
N LYS A 94 9.47 -10.11 -0.47
CA LYS A 94 8.58 -9.98 0.69
C LYS A 94 7.20 -9.41 0.35
N LYS A 95 6.86 -9.35 -0.94
CA LYS A 95 5.58 -8.83 -1.47
C LYS A 95 5.33 -7.34 -1.16
N ILE A 96 6.39 -6.58 -0.90
CA ILE A 96 6.33 -5.12 -0.76
C ILE A 96 6.44 -4.51 -2.16
N LYS A 97 5.54 -3.59 -2.50
CA LYS A 97 5.58 -2.86 -3.77
C LYS A 97 6.59 -1.72 -3.68
N THR A 98 7.49 -1.62 -4.64
CA THR A 98 8.49 -0.55 -4.66
C THR A 98 8.05 0.60 -5.56
N LEU A 99 8.23 1.84 -5.09
CA LEU A 99 7.84 3.05 -5.81
C LEU A 99 9.07 3.95 -6.04
N GLY A 100 9.41 4.24 -7.29
CA GLY A 100 10.50 5.16 -7.62
C GLY A 100 10.11 6.60 -7.31
N TYR A 101 10.92 7.32 -6.55
CA TYR A 101 10.65 8.71 -6.18
C TYR A 101 10.96 9.66 -7.37
N ILE A 102 10.01 10.54 -7.71
CA ILE A 102 10.17 11.64 -8.66
C ILE A 102 9.58 12.90 -8.05
N PHE A 103 10.34 13.99 -8.04
CA PHE A 103 9.87 15.30 -7.60
C PHE A 103 9.14 16.04 -8.74
N ASP A 104 8.06 16.76 -8.46
CA ASP A 104 7.17 17.42 -9.45
C ASP A 104 7.89 18.16 -10.58
N SER A 105 8.88 18.99 -10.26
CA SER A 105 9.64 19.79 -11.23
C SER A 105 10.56 18.97 -12.12
N SER A 106 10.73 17.68 -11.82
CA SER A 106 11.54 16.72 -12.58
C SER A 106 10.71 15.66 -13.31
N GLU A 107 9.37 15.79 -13.32
CA GLU A 107 8.50 14.86 -14.02
C GLU A 107 8.86 14.73 -15.50
N SER A 108 9.23 13.52 -15.90
CA SER A 108 9.65 13.21 -17.26
C SER A 108 9.55 11.71 -17.54
N PHE A 109 9.34 11.35 -18.81
CA PHE A 109 9.35 9.94 -19.21
C PHE A 109 10.70 9.26 -18.95
N SER A 110 11.81 9.99 -19.04
CA SER A 110 13.15 9.47 -18.72
C SER A 110 13.30 9.10 -17.24
N ASN A 111 12.73 9.90 -16.34
CA ASN A 111 12.80 9.60 -14.91
C ASN A 111 11.89 8.42 -14.54
N ILE A 112 10.75 8.26 -15.23
CA ILE A 112 9.91 7.07 -15.10
C ILE A 112 10.66 5.83 -15.61
N ASP A 113 11.29 5.92 -16.80
CA ASP A 113 12.06 4.84 -17.39
C ASP A 113 13.25 4.41 -16.52
N TYR A 114 13.92 5.36 -15.85
CA TYR A 114 15.01 5.06 -14.92
C TYR A 114 14.61 4.03 -13.85
N TYR A 115 13.39 4.11 -13.32
CA TYR A 115 12.91 3.17 -12.31
C TYR A 115 12.19 1.95 -12.91
N MET A 116 11.28 2.18 -13.87
CA MET A 116 10.36 1.13 -14.35
C MET A 116 10.94 0.27 -15.48
N LYS A 117 12.06 0.68 -16.09
CA LYS A 117 12.80 -0.10 -17.10
C LYS A 117 14.21 -0.48 -16.66
N ALA A 118 14.55 -0.30 -15.38
CA ALA A 118 15.79 -0.84 -14.82
C ALA A 118 15.84 -2.37 -14.93
N SER A 119 17.03 -2.96 -14.78
CA SER A 119 17.20 -4.43 -14.79
C SER A 119 16.36 -5.09 -13.70
N THR A 120 16.26 -4.44 -12.54
CA THR A 120 15.28 -4.76 -11.50
C THR A 120 14.31 -3.59 -11.34
N PRO A 121 13.16 -3.60 -12.04
CA PRO A 121 12.27 -2.45 -12.08
C PRO A 121 11.43 -2.31 -10.81
N THR A 122 11.08 -1.07 -10.48
CA THR A 122 10.08 -0.77 -9.45
C THR A 122 8.67 -1.16 -9.91
N ASP A 123 7.73 -1.29 -8.96
CA ASP A 123 6.32 -1.58 -9.25
C ASP A 123 5.50 -0.33 -9.60
N GLY A 124 6.08 0.86 -9.47
CA GLY A 124 5.39 2.13 -9.74
C GLY A 124 6.26 3.33 -9.44
N ILE A 125 5.62 4.50 -9.42
CA ILE A 125 6.24 5.79 -9.19
C ILE A 125 5.50 6.53 -8.07
N PHE A 126 6.28 7.14 -7.18
CA PHE A 126 5.84 8.11 -6.19
C PHE A 126 6.19 9.51 -6.72
N PHE A 127 5.17 10.30 -7.06
CA PHE A 127 5.29 11.67 -7.53
C PHE A 127 5.13 12.62 -6.34
N ASP A 128 6.23 13.21 -5.90
CA ASP A 128 6.25 14.15 -4.79
C ASP A 128 5.83 15.56 -5.23
N ASN A 129 5.12 16.29 -4.37
CA ASN A 129 4.43 17.55 -4.62
C ASN A 129 3.33 17.56 -5.70
N GLU A 130 3.14 16.47 -6.43
CA GLU A 130 2.07 16.41 -7.44
C GLU A 130 0.68 16.45 -6.80
N GLY A 131 -0.21 17.24 -7.40
CA GLY A 131 -1.54 17.53 -6.86
C GLY A 131 -1.57 18.68 -5.86
N SER A 132 -0.44 19.32 -5.54
CA SER A 132 -0.39 20.58 -4.80
C SER A 132 -0.95 21.76 -5.59
N GLN A 133 -0.93 21.65 -6.92
CA GLN A 133 -1.58 22.54 -7.88
C GLN A 133 -2.63 21.77 -8.69
N ASP A 134 -3.55 22.46 -9.35
CA ASP A 134 -4.48 21.81 -10.29
C ASP A 134 -3.84 21.71 -11.67
N ASN A 135 -3.03 20.66 -11.87
CA ASN A 135 -2.32 20.37 -13.12
C ASN A 135 -2.69 19.01 -13.73
N LEU A 136 -3.86 18.46 -13.40
CA LEU A 136 -4.29 17.10 -13.79
C LEU A 136 -4.14 16.85 -15.29
N ASN A 137 -4.52 17.81 -16.12
CA ASN A 137 -4.45 17.65 -17.57
C ASN A 137 -3.01 17.45 -18.08
N LYS A 138 -2.04 18.11 -17.47
CA LYS A 138 -0.62 17.93 -17.77
C LYS A 138 -0.12 16.61 -17.20
N PHE A 139 -0.46 16.31 -15.95
CA PHE A 139 0.01 15.11 -15.25
C PHE A 139 -0.46 13.79 -15.88
N ARG A 140 -1.65 13.77 -16.49
CA ARG A 140 -2.23 12.58 -17.15
C ARG A 140 -1.27 11.87 -18.11
N GLN A 141 -0.41 12.60 -18.81
CA GLN A 141 0.55 11.97 -19.72
C GLN A 141 1.54 11.05 -18.97
N PHE A 142 1.98 11.45 -17.78
CA PHE A 142 2.90 10.68 -16.95
C PHE A 142 2.18 9.52 -16.27
N ALA A 143 0.99 9.76 -15.71
CA ALA A 143 0.15 8.72 -15.15
C ALA A 143 -0.16 7.61 -16.17
N ASN A 144 -0.65 7.98 -17.35
CA ASN A 144 -0.96 7.03 -18.43
C ASN A 144 0.29 6.24 -18.84
N TYR A 145 1.47 6.87 -18.84
CA TYR A 145 2.71 6.20 -19.19
C TYR A 145 3.12 5.16 -18.13
N VAL A 146 3.02 5.50 -16.84
CA VAL A 146 3.25 4.54 -15.74
C VAL A 146 2.26 3.37 -15.83
N HIS A 147 0.97 3.65 -16.05
CA HIS A 147 -0.05 2.60 -16.21
C HIS A 147 0.18 1.73 -17.44
N ALA A 148 0.65 2.29 -18.56
CA ALA A 148 1.00 1.54 -19.75
C ALA A 148 2.18 0.58 -19.53
N LEU A 149 3.06 0.88 -18.58
CA LEU A 149 4.12 -0.01 -18.10
C LEU A 149 3.63 -0.99 -17.02
N GLY A 150 2.34 -0.97 -16.67
CA GLY A 150 1.73 -1.82 -15.66
C GLY A 150 2.01 -1.39 -14.21
N GLY A 151 2.48 -0.15 -14.00
CA GLY A 151 2.86 0.37 -12.69
C GLY A 151 1.74 1.05 -11.93
N ILE A 152 2.05 1.37 -10.68
CA ILE A 152 1.19 2.13 -9.76
C ILE A 152 1.58 3.61 -9.79
N VAL A 153 0.59 4.50 -9.85
CA VAL A 153 0.75 5.95 -9.70
C VAL A 153 0.37 6.36 -8.28
N TYR A 154 1.38 6.76 -7.50
CA TYR A 154 1.20 7.30 -6.16
C TYR A 154 1.58 8.78 -6.19
N ILE A 155 0.72 9.69 -5.73
CA ILE A 155 1.05 11.12 -5.59
C ILE A 155 1.18 11.54 -4.14
N ASN A 156 1.99 12.56 -3.88
CA ASN A 156 2.14 13.18 -2.58
C ASN A 156 2.02 14.70 -2.68
N PRO A 157 0.79 15.25 -2.62
CA PRO A 157 0.59 16.69 -2.56
C PRO A 157 1.02 17.32 -1.23
N GLY A 158 1.33 16.54 -0.19
CA GLY A 158 1.68 17.00 1.16
C GLY A 158 0.52 17.60 1.97
N TYR A 159 -0.59 17.97 1.33
CA TYR A 159 -1.79 18.51 1.96
C TYR A 159 -3.07 18.07 1.24
N ASN A 160 -4.22 18.20 1.92
CA ASN A 160 -5.53 17.75 1.47
C ASN A 160 -6.17 18.77 0.51
N TYR A 161 -5.51 19.06 -0.60
CA TYR A 161 -6.04 20.00 -1.57
C TYR A 161 -7.29 19.45 -2.29
N PRO A 162 -8.33 20.27 -2.54
CA PRO A 162 -9.58 19.80 -3.15
C PRO A 162 -9.41 19.12 -4.52
N GLN A 163 -8.41 19.52 -5.31
CA GLN A 163 -8.16 18.93 -6.62
C GLN A 163 -7.71 17.46 -6.57
N VAL A 164 -7.17 16.98 -5.44
CA VAL A 164 -6.66 15.60 -5.31
C VAL A 164 -7.76 14.57 -5.57
N ASP A 165 -9.00 14.88 -5.19
CA ASP A 165 -10.17 14.05 -5.51
C ASP A 165 -10.34 13.84 -7.02
N ASN A 166 -10.09 14.88 -7.83
CA ASN A 166 -10.22 14.81 -9.27
C ASN A 166 -9.14 13.90 -9.88
N TYR A 167 -7.93 13.91 -9.33
CA TYR A 167 -6.86 13.01 -9.72
C TYR A 167 -7.28 11.55 -9.51
N ILE A 168 -7.77 11.24 -8.30
CA ILE A 168 -8.23 9.89 -7.94
C ILE A 168 -9.44 9.45 -8.77
N LYS A 169 -10.47 10.31 -8.89
CA LYS A 169 -11.72 10.02 -9.61
C LYS A 169 -11.49 9.88 -11.12
N SER A 170 -10.51 10.58 -11.67
CA SER A 170 -10.15 10.46 -13.09
C SER A 170 -9.46 9.14 -13.47
N GLY A 171 -9.00 8.37 -12.47
CA GLY A 171 -8.18 7.18 -12.69
C GLY A 171 -6.70 7.48 -12.97
N ALA A 172 -6.28 8.75 -12.95
CA ALA A 172 -4.87 9.10 -13.12
C ALA A 172 -4.00 8.69 -11.91
N VAL A 173 -4.61 8.51 -10.73
CA VAL A 173 -3.91 8.20 -9.48
C VAL A 173 -4.53 6.99 -8.81
N ASP A 174 -3.66 6.07 -8.36
CA ASP A 174 -4.05 4.87 -7.62
C ASP A 174 -4.10 5.14 -6.12
N VAL A 175 -3.13 5.90 -5.59
CA VAL A 175 -3.06 6.30 -4.18
C VAL A 175 -2.57 7.75 -4.06
N ALA A 176 -3.20 8.53 -3.19
CA ALA A 176 -2.73 9.87 -2.85
C ALA A 176 -2.38 9.97 -1.37
N ASN A 177 -1.20 10.51 -1.06
CA ASN A 177 -0.89 10.96 0.29
C ASN A 177 -1.51 12.33 0.54
N ILE A 178 -2.68 12.34 1.16
CA ILE A 178 -3.49 13.55 1.35
C ILE A 178 -3.02 14.44 2.50
N HIS A 179 -2.00 14.00 3.25
CA HIS A 179 -1.47 14.76 4.38
C HIS A 179 -0.04 14.31 4.72
N GLU A 180 0.89 15.26 4.79
CA GLU A 180 2.28 15.05 5.23
C GLU A 180 2.74 16.20 6.12
N ILE A 181 2.25 16.25 7.36
CA ILE A 181 2.64 17.27 8.34
C ILE A 181 2.83 16.61 9.72
N GLU A 182 3.32 17.40 10.67
CA GLU A 182 3.37 17.12 12.10
C GLU A 182 2.06 16.50 12.62
N TYR A 183 2.20 15.47 13.48
CA TYR A 183 1.10 14.66 13.99
C TYR A 183 0.00 15.44 14.75
N ASP A 184 0.31 16.63 15.26
CA ASP A 184 -0.61 17.48 16.02
C ASP A 184 -1.63 18.19 15.10
N LYS A 185 -1.34 18.25 13.80
CA LYS A 185 -2.24 18.76 12.76
C LYS A 185 -3.10 17.69 12.10
N SER A 186 -3.25 16.55 12.75
CA SER A 186 -4.13 15.44 12.32
C SER A 186 -5.59 15.84 12.08
N HIS A 187 -6.09 16.93 12.68
CA HIS A 187 -7.41 17.50 12.38
C HIS A 187 -7.51 18.08 10.95
N HIS A 188 -6.40 18.26 10.24
CA HIS A 188 -6.36 18.61 8.82
C HIS A 188 -6.50 17.40 7.90
N ILE A 189 -6.56 16.17 8.43
CA ILE A 189 -6.92 15.00 7.64
C ILE A 189 -8.43 15.10 7.36
N LEU A 190 -8.78 15.69 6.23
CA LEU A 190 -10.14 15.74 5.71
C LEU A 190 -10.25 14.71 4.58
N THR A 191 -11.00 13.64 4.81
CA THR A 191 -11.27 12.63 3.81
C THR A 191 -12.58 12.92 3.08
N ASN A 192 -12.65 12.53 1.82
CA ASN A 192 -13.92 12.41 1.13
C ASN A 192 -14.42 10.97 1.32
N GLU A 193 -15.51 10.79 2.06
CA GLU A 193 -16.12 9.48 2.34
C GLU A 193 -16.50 8.69 1.08
N GLN A 194 -16.60 9.35 -0.08
CA GLN A 194 -16.85 8.69 -1.37
C GLN A 194 -15.60 8.03 -1.97
N LEU A 195 -14.40 8.33 -1.44
CA LEU A 195 -13.15 7.74 -1.92
C LEU A 195 -12.83 6.47 -1.13
N PRO A 196 -12.47 5.36 -1.81
CA PRO A 196 -12.10 4.14 -1.11
C PRO A 196 -10.84 4.32 -0.26
N ALA A 197 -10.84 3.75 0.95
CA ALA A 197 -9.72 3.83 1.88
C ALA A 197 -8.38 3.41 1.26
N GLU A 198 -8.36 2.38 0.40
CA GLU A 198 -7.16 1.92 -0.29
C GLU A 198 -6.48 2.96 -1.20
N LYS A 199 -7.20 4.03 -1.57
CA LYS A 199 -6.68 5.13 -2.40
C LYS A 199 -6.14 6.30 -1.58
N LEU A 200 -6.31 6.26 -0.27
CA LEU A 200 -5.92 7.33 0.64
C LEU A 200 -4.72 6.90 1.47
N SER A 201 -3.76 7.80 1.60
CA SER A 201 -2.62 7.65 2.50
C SER A 201 -2.38 8.91 3.31
N VAL A 202 -1.74 8.74 4.46
CA VAL A 202 -1.27 9.83 5.33
C VAL A 202 0.15 9.53 5.79
N ILE A 203 1.01 10.54 5.84
CA ILE A 203 2.34 10.47 6.46
C ILE A 203 2.35 11.45 7.63
N LEU A 204 2.74 10.98 8.82
CA LEU A 204 2.74 11.80 10.05
C LEU A 204 4.15 11.88 10.63
N GLY A 205 4.62 13.12 10.77
CA GLY A 205 5.93 13.42 11.36
C GLY A 205 5.90 13.78 12.82
N ASN A 206 7.09 13.84 13.41
CA ASN A 206 7.37 14.29 14.78
C ASN A 206 6.77 13.41 15.88
N VAL A 207 6.45 12.14 15.60
CA VAL A 207 5.97 11.20 16.62
C VAL A 207 7.16 10.55 17.32
N THR A 208 7.26 10.69 18.63
CA THR A 208 8.44 10.25 19.40
C THR A 208 8.17 9.13 20.40
N SER A 209 6.93 8.63 20.50
CA SER A 209 6.57 7.59 21.47
C SER A 209 5.57 6.57 20.90
N THR A 210 5.69 5.33 21.37
CA THR A 210 4.77 4.24 21.01
C THR A 210 3.30 4.55 21.32
N PRO A 211 2.91 5.08 22.50
CA PRO A 211 1.52 5.40 22.77
C PRO A 211 0.92 6.39 21.76
N ARG A 212 1.71 7.41 21.38
CA ARG A 212 1.27 8.40 20.39
C ARG A 212 1.16 7.81 19.00
N MET A 213 2.09 6.93 18.61
CA MET A 213 2.00 6.19 17.34
C MET A 213 0.70 5.36 17.28
N VAL A 214 0.37 4.62 18.35
CA VAL A 214 -0.87 3.81 18.42
C VAL A 214 -2.11 4.67 18.33
N GLU A 215 -2.14 5.81 19.02
CA GLU A 215 -3.24 6.77 18.94
C GLU A 215 -3.45 7.26 17.50
N LYS A 216 -2.37 7.61 16.80
CA LYS A 216 -2.44 8.11 15.42
C LYS A 216 -2.84 7.04 14.41
N LEU A 217 -2.39 5.79 14.56
CA LEU A 217 -2.88 4.67 13.75
C LEU A 217 -4.39 4.54 13.83
N ARG A 218 -4.95 4.60 15.04
CA ARG A 218 -6.41 4.47 15.26
C ARG A 218 -7.17 5.66 14.70
N GLU A 219 -6.67 6.88 14.90
CA GLU A 219 -7.30 8.09 14.37
C GLU A 219 -7.33 8.10 12.83
N VAL A 220 -6.25 7.67 12.18
CA VAL A 220 -6.21 7.58 10.71
C VAL A 220 -7.14 6.50 10.20
N ALA A 221 -7.17 5.33 10.87
CA ALA A 221 -8.06 4.23 10.51
C ALA A 221 -9.55 4.58 10.69
N SER A 222 -9.92 5.35 11.73
CA SER A 222 -11.30 5.80 11.96
C SER A 222 -11.77 6.86 10.95
N LYS A 223 -10.85 7.44 10.17
CA LYS A 223 -11.16 8.39 9.09
C LYS A 223 -11.30 7.71 7.73
N GLY A 224 -11.22 6.38 7.68
CA GLY A 224 -11.29 5.62 6.43
C GLY A 224 -10.04 5.75 5.56
N VAL A 225 -8.86 5.95 6.15
CA VAL A 225 -7.59 5.99 5.40
C VAL A 225 -6.90 4.62 5.45
N GLY A 226 -6.49 4.11 4.29
CA GLY A 226 -6.02 2.72 4.16
C GLY A 226 -4.50 2.53 4.20
N THR A 227 -3.71 3.59 4.09
CA THR A 227 -2.24 3.53 4.12
C THR A 227 -1.69 4.62 5.04
N ILE A 228 -0.63 4.33 5.79
CA ILE A 228 0.02 5.31 6.67
C ILE A 228 1.54 5.13 6.73
N TYR A 229 2.25 6.19 7.07
CA TYR A 229 3.60 6.11 7.65
C TYR A 229 3.69 7.06 8.85
N ILE A 230 4.26 6.62 9.97
CA ILE A 230 4.52 7.47 11.13
C ILE A 230 6.02 7.50 11.36
N TYR A 231 6.65 8.65 11.21
CA TYR A 231 8.09 8.82 11.44
C TYR A 231 8.39 9.69 12.66
N SER A 232 9.62 9.63 13.12
CA SER A 232 10.13 10.47 14.21
C SER A 232 10.48 11.86 13.68
N ASN A 233 11.75 12.15 13.48
CA ASN A 233 12.25 13.48 13.13
C ASN A 233 12.91 13.53 11.74
N SER A 234 13.07 12.40 11.06
CA SER A 234 13.75 12.32 9.76
C SER A 234 13.30 11.10 8.96
N TYR A 235 13.40 11.19 7.64
CA TYR A 235 13.31 10.05 6.72
C TYR A 235 14.63 9.28 6.58
N ASN A 236 15.73 9.80 7.13
CA ASN A 236 17.05 9.15 7.11
C ASN A 236 17.21 8.12 8.24
N SER A 237 16.21 7.94 9.09
CA SER A 237 16.19 6.87 10.08
C SER A 237 14.80 6.35 10.33
N LEU A 238 14.67 5.05 10.55
CA LEU A 238 13.44 4.44 11.03
C LEU A 238 13.08 4.99 12.41
N PRO A 239 11.79 5.18 12.72
CA PRO A 239 11.38 5.60 14.05
C PRO A 239 11.74 4.52 15.10
N PRO A 240 12.01 4.89 16.36
CA PRO A 240 12.37 3.93 17.40
C PRO A 240 11.26 2.90 17.70
N PHE A 241 10.04 3.17 17.25
CA PHE A 241 8.88 2.28 17.38
C PHE A 241 8.53 1.55 16.08
N PHE A 242 9.35 1.59 15.02
CA PHE A 242 9.01 1.04 13.70
C PHE A 242 8.45 -0.39 13.76
N THR A 243 9.13 -1.30 14.46
CA THR A 243 8.65 -2.68 14.62
C THR A 243 7.27 -2.76 15.29
N GLU A 244 7.01 -1.90 16.27
CA GLU A 244 5.71 -1.84 16.94
C GLU A 244 4.66 -1.16 16.05
N GLU A 245 5.02 -0.18 15.22
CA GLU A 245 4.12 0.41 14.22
C GLU A 245 3.61 -0.65 13.25
N ILE A 246 4.50 -1.45 12.65
CA ILE A 246 4.09 -2.52 11.73
C ILE A 246 3.21 -3.55 12.44
N LYS A 247 3.56 -3.93 13.68
CA LYS A 247 2.72 -4.84 14.47
C LYS A 247 1.33 -4.25 14.69
N GLN A 248 1.22 -3.00 15.13
CA GLN A 248 -0.05 -2.36 15.44
C GLN A 248 -0.89 -2.11 14.18
N ALA A 249 -0.28 -1.72 13.07
CA ALA A 249 -0.93 -1.58 11.77
C ALA A 249 -1.56 -2.92 11.33
N SER A 250 -0.87 -4.06 11.54
CA SER A 250 -1.39 -5.39 11.18
C SER A 250 -2.65 -5.82 11.94
N MET A 251 -3.03 -5.09 12.99
CA MET A 251 -4.21 -5.36 13.82
C MET A 251 -5.22 -4.20 13.82
N THR A 252 -4.86 -3.04 13.29
CA THR A 252 -5.72 -1.85 13.30
C THR A 252 -6.65 -1.91 12.10
N THR A 253 -7.94 -2.11 12.34
CA THR A 253 -8.97 -2.17 11.30
C THR A 253 -9.41 -0.79 10.86
N ILE A 254 -9.59 -0.61 9.56
CA ILE A 254 -10.13 0.61 8.96
C ILE A 254 -11.65 0.63 9.17
N GLU A 255 -12.19 1.78 9.60
CA GLU A 255 -13.64 1.99 9.69
C GLU A 255 -14.18 2.41 8.31
N ASN A 256 -15.33 1.86 7.93
CA ASN A 256 -16.02 2.18 6.68
C ASN A 256 -17.15 3.18 6.92
#